data_AF-A0A1F7BD23-F1
#
_entry.id   AF-A0A1F7BD23-F1
#
_cell.length_a   1.000
_cell.length_b   1.000
_cell.length_c   1.000
_cell.angle_alpha   90.00
_cell.angle_beta   90.00
_cell.angle_gamma   90.00
#
_symmetry.space_group_name_H-M   'P 1'
#
loop_
_entity.id
_entity.type
_entity.pdbx_description
1 polymer ?
#
loop_
_entity_poly.entity_id
_entity_poly.type
_entity_poly.pdbx_seq_one_letter_code
_entity_poly.pdbx_strand_id
1 'polypeptide(L)'
;MCNIENIQTLQRGMNFRMNPAYSVVLMSRRSNAPYADKILEDGITIQYQGHDELKTSNDMNPKKIDQPLRTKNGSLTQNGKFAEAIEKFRLGSAVELVKVYEKIIPGVWSLKGFFDLIDYSVQNDGNRNVFVFSLRLSETQEIETSTHIDIAHTRLIPSSVKKEVWQRDNGRCVICNDIKNLHFDHDLPFSKGGTSLTEKNIRLLCAKCNLSKSNKIE
;
A
#
# COMPACT_ATOMS: atom_id res chain seq x y z
N MET A 1 9.39 -4.70 -4.32
CA MET A 1 8.82 -4.72 -2.95
C MET A 1 9.81 -5.31 -1.94
N CYS A 2 10.03 -6.63 -1.87
CA CYS A 2 10.94 -7.22 -0.86
C CYS A 2 12.36 -6.61 -0.85
N ASN A 3 12.96 -6.43 -2.03
CA ASN A 3 14.27 -5.76 -2.16
C ASN A 3 14.24 -4.31 -1.68
N ILE A 4 13.15 -3.58 -1.90
CA ILE A 4 12.98 -2.17 -1.48
C ILE A 4 12.89 -2.10 0.05
N GLU A 5 12.24 -3.09 0.66
CA GLU A 5 12.11 -3.19 2.12
C GLU A 5 13.28 -3.92 2.78
N ASN A 6 14.34 -4.25 2.03
CA ASN A 6 15.53 -4.98 2.51
C ASN A 6 15.21 -6.27 3.28
N ILE A 7 14.27 -7.07 2.75
CA ILE A 7 13.82 -8.33 3.35
C ILE A 7 13.70 -9.43 2.31
N GLN A 8 13.87 -10.68 2.76
CA GLN A 8 13.77 -11.84 1.87
C GLN A 8 12.31 -12.16 1.50
N THR A 9 11.39 -12.13 2.47
CA THR A 9 9.96 -12.41 2.24
C THR A 9 9.06 -11.59 3.15
N LEU A 10 7.90 -11.18 2.65
CA LEU A 10 6.77 -10.71 3.46
C LEU A 10 5.75 -11.84 3.55
N GLN A 11 5.64 -12.44 4.73
CA GLN A 11 4.69 -13.53 4.99
C GLN A 11 3.32 -13.03 5.45
N ARG A 12 3.26 -11.79 5.96
CA ARG A 12 2.05 -11.15 6.49
C ARG A 12 1.74 -9.91 5.67
N GLY A 13 0.47 -9.60 5.48
CA GLY A 13 0.11 -8.38 4.77
C GLY A 13 0.16 -7.12 5.62
N MET A 14 0.34 -7.21 6.93
CA MET A 14 0.63 -6.04 7.77
C MET A 14 1.83 -6.29 8.67
N ASN A 15 2.71 -5.30 8.75
CA ASN A 15 4.00 -5.41 9.42
C ASN A 15 4.34 -4.09 10.11
N PHE A 16 4.15 -4.07 11.42
CA PHE A 16 4.40 -2.91 12.27
C PHE A 16 5.90 -2.71 12.49
N ARG A 17 6.41 -1.55 12.06
CA ARG A 17 7.79 -1.09 12.23
C ARG A 17 8.87 -2.16 11.98
N MET A 18 8.74 -2.91 10.88
CA MET A 18 9.87 -3.68 10.34
C MET A 18 11.01 -2.75 9.89
N ASN A 19 10.66 -1.53 9.51
CA ASN A 19 11.56 -0.39 9.42
C ASN A 19 11.32 0.53 10.64
N PRO A 20 12.35 1.06 11.31
CA PRO A 20 12.16 1.98 12.44
C PRO A 20 11.36 3.24 12.11
N ALA A 21 11.39 3.69 10.86
CA ALA A 21 10.75 4.93 10.39
C ALA A 21 9.29 4.75 9.97
N TYR A 22 8.85 3.54 9.60
CA TYR A 22 7.50 3.32 9.10
C TYR A 22 7.06 1.85 9.20
N SER A 23 5.74 1.66 9.23
CA SER A 23 5.09 0.35 9.10
C SER A 23 4.75 0.03 7.63
N VAL A 24 4.52 -1.25 7.31
CA VAL A 24 4.21 -1.68 5.93
C VAL A 24 2.89 -2.44 5.88
N VAL A 25 2.06 -2.09 4.90
CA VAL A 25 0.80 -2.77 4.59
C VAL A 25 0.74 -3.21 3.13
N LEU A 26 0.23 -4.41 2.89
CA LEU A 26 0.03 -5.05 1.60
C LEU A 26 -1.47 -5.15 1.31
N MET A 27 -1.95 -4.20 0.54
CA MET A 27 -3.36 -4.03 0.18
C MET A 27 -3.72 -4.82 -1.07
N SER A 28 -4.92 -5.42 -1.11
CA SER A 28 -5.43 -6.13 -2.29
C SER A 28 -6.93 -5.97 -2.46
N ARG A 29 -7.34 -5.32 -3.56
CA ARG A 29 -8.76 -5.09 -3.94
C ARG A 29 -9.29 -6.08 -5.00
N ARG A 30 -8.68 -7.24 -5.13
CA ARG A 30 -9.11 -8.26 -6.10
C ARG A 30 -10.44 -8.87 -5.65
N SER A 31 -11.26 -9.32 -6.60
CA SER A 31 -12.54 -10.00 -6.30
C SER A 31 -12.40 -11.23 -5.41
N ASN A 32 -11.23 -11.88 -5.43
CA ASN A 32 -10.88 -13.01 -4.58
C ASN A 32 -9.87 -12.66 -3.47
N ALA A 33 -9.70 -11.38 -3.14
CA ALA A 33 -8.84 -10.98 -2.04
C ALA A 33 -9.42 -11.49 -0.71
N PRO A 34 -8.57 -11.94 0.23
CA PRO A 34 -9.04 -12.47 1.50
C PRO A 34 -9.61 -11.41 2.46
N TYR A 35 -9.50 -10.13 2.10
CA TYR A 35 -9.82 -8.98 2.94
C TYR A 35 -10.55 -7.92 2.10
N ALA A 36 -11.46 -7.18 2.73
CA ALA A 36 -12.31 -6.19 2.07
C ALA A 36 -11.69 -4.79 2.09
N ASP A 37 -10.45 -4.66 1.61
CA ASP A 37 -9.77 -3.35 1.54
C ASP A 37 -10.51 -2.41 0.57
N LYS A 38 -10.67 -1.14 0.94
CA LYS A 38 -11.37 -0.14 0.13
C LYS A 38 -10.60 1.17 0.09
N ILE A 39 -10.72 1.87 -1.03
CA ILE A 39 -10.39 3.29 -1.12
C ILE A 39 -11.73 4.03 -0.99
N LEU A 40 -11.80 5.03 -0.13
CA LEU A 40 -12.99 5.84 0.06
C LEU A 40 -13.22 6.76 -1.16
N GLU A 41 -14.38 7.41 -1.20
CA GLU A 41 -14.77 8.31 -2.30
C GLU A 41 -13.82 9.51 -2.44
N ASP A 42 -13.13 9.88 -1.34
CA ASP A 42 -12.09 10.89 -1.34
C ASP A 42 -10.79 10.47 -2.04
N GLY A 43 -10.70 9.24 -2.57
CA GLY A 43 -9.57 8.73 -3.35
C GLY A 43 -8.24 8.56 -2.59
N ILE A 44 -8.16 9.09 -1.36
CA ILE A 44 -6.91 9.31 -0.62
C ILE A 44 -6.94 8.66 0.76
N THR A 45 -8.10 8.18 1.19
CA THR A 45 -8.28 7.40 2.41
C THR A 45 -8.51 5.94 2.05
N ILE A 46 -7.78 5.06 2.73
CA ILE A 46 -7.87 3.60 2.61
C ILE A 46 -8.49 3.08 3.90
N GLN A 47 -9.52 2.24 3.77
CA GLN A 47 -9.95 1.33 4.82
C GLN A 47 -9.27 -0.02 4.58
N TYR A 48 -8.46 -0.42 5.56
CA TYR A 48 -7.67 -1.63 5.51
C TYR A 48 -8.11 -2.60 6.60
N GLN A 49 -8.47 -3.81 6.20
CA GLN A 49 -8.88 -4.82 7.18
C GLN A 49 -7.66 -5.43 7.85
N GLY A 50 -7.72 -5.55 9.19
CA GLY A 50 -6.74 -6.24 9.99
C GLY A 50 -6.54 -7.70 9.58
N HIS A 51 -5.48 -8.31 10.10
CA HIS A 51 -5.06 -9.65 9.68
C HIS A 51 -5.53 -10.72 10.63
N ASP A 52 -5.68 -11.92 10.08
CA ASP A 52 -6.06 -13.09 10.85
C ASP A 52 -4.90 -13.60 11.71
N GLU A 53 -5.22 -14.25 12.82
CA GLU A 53 -4.23 -15.02 13.57
C GLU A 53 -3.61 -16.10 12.70
N LEU A 54 -2.36 -16.43 12.99
CA LEU A 54 -1.70 -17.55 12.36
C LEU A 54 -2.49 -18.83 12.66
N LYS A 55 -2.65 -19.67 11.64
CA LYS A 55 -3.25 -20.99 11.80
C LYS A 55 -2.33 -21.85 12.68
N THR A 56 -2.74 -22.11 13.92
CA THR A 56 -1.94 -22.89 14.89
C THR A 56 -2.25 -24.39 14.90
N SER A 57 -3.33 -24.81 14.24
CA SER A 57 -3.72 -26.22 14.09
C SER A 57 -4.52 -26.43 12.80
N ASN A 58 -4.60 -27.67 12.30
CA ASN A 58 -5.31 -27.97 11.06
C ASN A 58 -6.82 -27.67 11.13
N ASP A 59 -7.43 -27.84 12.30
CA ASP A 59 -8.86 -27.63 12.53
C ASP A 59 -9.23 -26.16 12.76
N MET A 60 -8.23 -25.30 13.00
CA MET A 60 -8.47 -23.87 13.15
C MET A 60 -8.77 -23.26 11.78
N ASN A 61 -9.94 -22.63 11.66
CA ASN A 61 -10.24 -21.74 10.55
C ASN A 61 -10.13 -20.28 11.02
N PRO A 62 -9.03 -19.56 10.70
CA PRO A 62 -8.83 -18.19 11.15
C PRO A 62 -9.97 -17.26 10.73
N LYS A 63 -10.63 -17.51 9.59
CA LYS A 63 -11.76 -16.71 9.07
C LYS A 63 -13.05 -16.82 9.89
N LYS A 64 -13.11 -17.71 10.88
CA LYS A 64 -14.25 -17.86 11.80
C LYS A 64 -13.96 -17.33 13.20
N ILE A 65 -12.79 -16.75 13.41
CA ILE A 65 -12.31 -16.34 14.73
C ILE A 65 -12.07 -14.84 14.70
N ASP A 66 -12.65 -14.16 15.70
CA ASP A 66 -12.42 -12.74 15.95
C ASP A 66 -10.93 -12.42 15.95
N GLN A 67 -10.58 -11.32 15.28
CA GLN A 67 -9.20 -10.87 15.25
C GLN A 67 -8.82 -10.35 16.64
N PRO A 68 -7.75 -10.87 17.27
CA PRO A 68 -7.44 -10.51 18.64
C PRO A 68 -6.43 -9.36 18.70
N LEU A 69 -6.51 -8.57 19.77
CA LEU A 69 -5.54 -7.52 20.10
C LEU A 69 -4.21 -8.12 20.59
N ARG A 70 -4.28 -9.24 21.33
CA ARG A 70 -3.14 -9.91 21.94
C ARG A 70 -3.12 -11.38 21.53
N THR A 71 -1.93 -11.93 21.38
CA THR A 71 -1.72 -13.37 21.22
C THR A 71 -2.15 -14.11 22.49
N LYS A 72 -2.28 -15.43 22.43
CA LYS A 72 -2.58 -16.27 23.61
C LYS A 72 -1.57 -16.08 24.76
N ASN A 73 -0.34 -15.66 24.44
CA ASN A 73 0.72 -15.42 25.41
C ASN A 73 0.76 -13.96 25.92
N GLY A 74 -0.23 -13.14 25.57
CA GLY A 74 -0.39 -11.76 26.07
C GLY A 74 0.38 -10.70 25.29
N SER A 75 1.28 -11.05 24.38
CA SER A 75 1.96 -10.07 23.50
C SER A 75 1.01 -9.48 22.46
N LEU A 76 1.23 -8.23 22.03
CA LEU A 76 0.39 -7.61 20.99
C LEU A 76 0.53 -8.32 19.64
N THR A 77 -0.59 -8.54 18.98
CA THR A 77 -0.65 -8.98 17.58
C THR A 77 -0.25 -7.83 16.65
N GLN A 78 -0.18 -8.07 15.34
CA GLN A 78 0.01 -6.95 14.41
C GLN A 78 -1.17 -5.96 14.49
N ASN A 79 -2.41 -6.46 14.57
CA ASN A 79 -3.58 -5.61 14.80
C ASN A 79 -3.43 -4.83 16.10
N GLY A 80 -3.01 -5.48 17.18
CA GLY A 80 -2.77 -4.84 18.47
C GLY A 80 -1.74 -3.74 18.44
N LYS A 81 -0.65 -3.91 17.69
CA LYS A 81 0.38 -2.87 17.54
C LYS A 81 -0.11 -1.66 16.75
N PHE A 82 -0.83 -1.88 15.65
CA PHE A 82 -1.43 -0.78 14.88
C PHE A 82 -2.50 -0.05 15.70
N ALA A 83 -3.36 -0.77 16.42
CA ALA A 83 -4.36 -0.18 17.30
C ALA A 83 -3.71 0.63 18.44
N GLU A 84 -2.68 0.09 19.10
CA GLU A 84 -1.95 0.80 20.15
C GLU A 84 -1.28 2.08 19.63
N ALA A 85 -0.76 2.07 18.40
CA ALA A 85 -0.18 3.27 17.79
C ALA A 85 -1.22 4.39 17.62
N ILE A 86 -2.45 4.04 17.26
CA ILE A 86 -3.56 5.01 17.15
C ILE A 86 -3.96 5.52 18.54
N GLU A 87 -4.04 4.66 19.55
CA GLU A 87 -4.32 5.12 20.92
C GLU A 87 -3.24 6.09 21.42
N LYS A 88 -1.96 5.80 21.13
CA LYS A 88 -0.86 6.72 21.44
C LYS A 88 -0.97 8.04 20.68
N PHE A 89 -1.36 8.01 19.41
CA PHE A 89 -1.61 9.20 18.60
C PHE A 89 -2.74 10.06 19.19
N ARG A 90 -3.85 9.44 19.61
CA ARG A 90 -4.95 10.13 20.31
C ARG A 90 -4.52 10.79 21.63
N LEU A 91 -3.49 10.26 22.28
CA LEU A 91 -2.86 10.83 23.47
C LEU A 91 -1.77 11.88 23.17
N GLY A 92 -1.59 12.27 21.90
CA GLY A 92 -0.67 13.32 21.48
C GLY A 92 0.70 12.85 21.00
N SER A 93 0.93 11.53 20.85
CA SER A 93 2.12 11.04 20.17
C SER A 93 2.09 11.35 18.67
N ALA A 94 3.24 11.27 17.98
CA ALA A 94 3.26 11.38 16.52
C ALA A 94 2.45 10.25 15.85
N VAL A 95 1.85 10.56 14.70
CA VAL A 95 1.10 9.60 13.89
C VAL A 95 2.02 8.51 13.33
N GLU A 96 1.53 7.27 13.25
CA GLU A 96 2.29 6.18 12.64
C GLU A 96 2.24 6.29 11.11
N LEU A 97 3.41 6.41 10.49
CA LEU A 97 3.55 6.42 9.04
C LEU A 97 3.53 4.99 8.49
N VAL A 98 2.72 4.75 7.47
CA VAL A 98 2.50 3.43 6.87
C VAL A 98 2.77 3.48 5.37
N LYS A 99 3.77 2.74 4.92
CA LYS A 99 4.00 2.51 3.49
C LYS A 99 3.05 1.44 2.96
N VAL A 100 2.26 1.80 1.96
CA VAL A 100 1.24 0.92 1.37
C VAL A 100 1.69 0.41 0.01
N TYR A 101 1.67 -0.91 -0.16
CA TYR A 101 1.83 -1.59 -1.44
C TYR A 101 0.48 -2.15 -1.89
N GLU A 102 0.12 -1.93 -3.15
CA GLU A 102 -1.09 -2.45 -3.75
C GLU A 102 -0.79 -3.62 -4.69
N LYS A 103 -1.56 -4.70 -4.55
CA LYS A 103 -1.51 -5.83 -5.49
C LYS A 103 -2.26 -5.49 -6.77
N ILE A 104 -1.53 -5.39 -7.88
CA ILE A 104 -2.10 -5.08 -9.18
C ILE A 104 -2.62 -6.36 -9.86
N ILE A 105 -1.76 -7.38 -9.95
CA ILE A 105 -2.06 -8.72 -10.50
C ILE A 105 -1.23 -9.79 -9.74
N PRO A 106 -1.46 -11.11 -9.95
CA PRO A 106 -0.60 -12.14 -9.36
C PRO A 106 0.89 -11.85 -9.60
N GLY A 107 1.70 -11.89 -8.54
CA GLY A 107 3.14 -11.63 -8.61
C GLY A 107 3.55 -10.16 -8.70
N VAL A 108 2.63 -9.23 -8.97
CA VAL A 108 2.96 -7.81 -9.20
C VAL A 108 2.39 -6.91 -8.11
N TRP A 109 3.29 -6.27 -7.39
CA TRP A 109 3.01 -5.29 -6.35
C TRP A 109 3.52 -3.92 -6.77
N SER A 110 2.70 -2.89 -6.56
CA SER A 110 3.04 -1.50 -6.87
C SER A 110 3.03 -0.67 -5.59
N LEU A 111 3.99 0.23 -5.42
CA LEU A 111 3.95 1.21 -4.34
C LEU A 111 2.74 2.13 -4.55
N LYS A 112 1.93 2.30 -3.51
CA LYS A 112 0.83 3.25 -3.50
C LYS A 112 1.23 4.57 -2.84
N GLY A 113 2.14 4.54 -1.86
CA GLY A 113 2.66 5.73 -1.19
C GLY A 113 2.74 5.55 0.32
N PHE A 114 3.00 6.63 1.04
CA PHE A 114 2.94 6.66 2.50
C PHE A 114 1.58 7.20 2.99
N PHE A 115 1.05 6.62 4.06
CA PHE A 115 -0.25 6.96 4.61
C PHE A 115 -0.11 7.11 6.12
N ASP A 116 -0.78 8.11 6.68
CA ASP A 116 -0.89 8.30 8.11
C ASP A 116 -1.98 7.36 8.65
N LEU A 117 -1.65 6.61 9.70
CA LEU A 117 -2.58 5.74 10.40
C LEU A 117 -3.44 6.59 11.36
N ILE A 118 -4.62 6.99 10.90
CA ILE A 118 -5.42 8.03 11.57
C ILE A 118 -6.47 7.49 12.53
N ASP A 119 -7.01 6.28 12.28
CA ASP A 119 -8.09 5.73 13.11
C ASP A 119 -8.22 4.21 12.95
N TYR A 120 -8.97 3.58 13.86
CA TYR A 120 -9.44 2.20 13.69
C TYR A 120 -10.80 1.97 14.34
N SER A 121 -11.51 0.97 13.83
CA SER A 121 -12.73 0.42 14.43
C SER A 121 -12.67 -1.10 14.46
N VAL A 122 -13.51 -1.71 15.30
CA VAL A 122 -13.78 -3.15 15.25
C VAL A 122 -15.19 -3.31 14.68
N GLN A 123 -15.29 -4.07 13.58
CA GLN A 123 -16.54 -4.28 12.86
C GLN A 123 -16.85 -5.76 12.78
N ASN A 124 -18.13 -6.12 12.81
CA ASN A 124 -18.56 -7.48 12.56
C ASN A 124 -18.74 -7.69 11.05
N ASP A 125 -18.03 -8.66 10.46
CA ASP A 125 -18.09 -8.96 9.02
C ASP A 125 -19.23 -9.93 8.64
N GLY A 126 -20.16 -10.19 9.56
CA GLY A 126 -21.22 -11.19 9.46
C GLY A 126 -20.84 -12.56 10.02
N ASN A 127 -19.54 -12.82 10.23
CA ASN A 127 -19.05 -14.06 10.85
C ASN A 127 -18.24 -13.83 12.12
N ARG A 128 -17.48 -12.73 12.18
CA ARG A 128 -16.55 -12.43 13.28
C ARG A 128 -16.24 -10.94 13.35
N ASN A 129 -15.64 -10.53 14.45
CA ASN A 129 -15.12 -9.19 14.64
C ASN A 129 -13.73 -9.05 13.98
N VAL A 130 -13.57 -8.00 13.17
CA VAL A 130 -12.34 -7.68 12.44
C VAL A 130 -11.95 -6.23 12.72
N PHE A 131 -10.64 -5.96 12.75
CA PHE A 131 -10.15 -4.59 12.80
C PHE A 131 -10.30 -3.95 11.42
N VAL A 132 -10.69 -2.69 11.38
CA VAL A 132 -10.70 -1.86 10.18
C VAL A 132 -9.91 -0.59 10.49
N PHE A 133 -8.76 -0.45 9.85
CA PHE A 133 -7.84 0.68 10.01
C PHE A 133 -8.10 1.72 8.92
N SER A 134 -8.14 2.98 9.31
CA SER A 134 -8.26 4.13 8.42
C SER A 134 -6.87 4.74 8.19
N LEU A 135 -6.46 4.79 6.92
CA LEU A 135 -5.14 5.24 6.49
C LEU A 135 -5.34 6.39 5.49
N ARG A 136 -4.90 7.60 5.81
CA ARG A 136 -5.03 8.77 4.92
C ARG A 136 -3.70 9.10 4.26
N LEU A 137 -3.70 9.49 2.99
CA LEU A 137 -2.47 9.84 2.28
C LEU A 137 -1.66 10.89 3.07
N SER A 138 -0.40 10.57 3.36
CA SER A 138 0.46 11.43 4.19
C SER A 138 1.03 12.58 3.36
N GLU A 139 1.13 13.76 3.98
CA GLU A 139 1.86 14.91 3.42
C GLU A 139 3.36 14.61 3.26
N THR A 140 3.87 13.62 4.01
CA THR A 140 5.27 13.13 3.93
C THR A 140 5.60 12.48 2.58
N GLN A 141 4.66 12.41 1.62
CA GLN A 141 5.00 12.10 0.22
C GLN A 141 6.12 13.02 -0.31
N GLU A 142 6.27 14.22 0.25
CA GLU A 142 7.00 15.35 -0.33
C GLU A 142 8.52 15.43 -0.05
N ILE A 143 9.16 14.40 0.52
CA ILE A 143 10.64 14.43 0.70
C ILE A 143 11.40 14.35 -0.64
N GLU A 144 10.73 14.22 -1.80
CA GLU A 144 11.41 14.28 -3.11
C GLU A 144 10.96 15.39 -4.08
N THR A 145 10.00 16.28 -3.80
CA THR A 145 9.81 17.47 -4.66
C THR A 145 8.88 18.52 -4.06
N SER A 146 9.38 19.75 -3.93
CA SER A 146 8.65 20.95 -3.56
C SER A 146 7.66 21.37 -4.65
N THR A 147 6.35 21.28 -4.40
CA THR A 147 5.30 22.16 -4.94
C THR A 147 3.92 21.73 -4.44
N HIS A 148 3.30 22.59 -3.62
CA HIS A 148 1.93 22.47 -3.12
C HIS A 148 0.90 22.84 -4.21
N ILE A 149 0.30 21.84 -4.87
CA ILE A 149 -0.93 22.02 -5.69
C ILE A 149 -1.80 20.75 -5.58
N ASP A 150 -2.92 20.85 -4.88
CA ASP A 150 -4.06 19.90 -4.80
C ASP A 150 -3.74 18.43 -5.18
N ILE A 151 -2.86 17.83 -4.37
CA ILE A 151 -1.91 16.78 -4.76
C ILE A 151 -2.50 15.36 -4.75
N ALA A 152 -3.53 15.13 -3.95
CA ALA A 152 -3.77 13.80 -3.41
C ALA A 152 -4.51 12.87 -4.39
N HIS A 153 -5.39 13.42 -5.26
CA HIS A 153 -6.18 12.63 -6.21
C HIS A 153 -5.48 12.30 -7.53
N THR A 154 -4.47 13.08 -7.92
CA THR A 154 -3.91 13.01 -9.29
C THR A 154 -2.49 12.48 -9.33
N ARG A 155 -1.77 12.35 -8.20
CA ARG A 155 -0.46 11.66 -8.16
C ARG A 155 -0.60 10.13 -8.11
N LEU A 156 -1.69 9.61 -7.55
CA LEU A 156 -1.91 8.17 -7.46
C LEU A 156 -2.38 7.64 -8.81
N ILE A 157 -1.55 6.83 -9.47
CA ILE A 157 -1.96 6.09 -10.66
C ILE A 157 -3.03 5.06 -10.26
N PRO A 158 -4.27 5.15 -10.78
CA PRO A 158 -5.34 4.21 -10.46
C PRO A 158 -4.94 2.77 -10.79
N SER A 159 -5.50 1.82 -10.04
CA SER A 159 -5.21 0.40 -10.23
C SER A 159 -5.64 -0.12 -11.60
N SER A 160 -6.70 0.45 -12.19
CA SER A 160 -7.13 0.16 -13.57
C SER A 160 -6.04 0.55 -14.57
N VAL A 161 -5.59 1.79 -14.50
CA VAL A 161 -4.50 2.32 -15.34
C VAL A 161 -3.23 1.49 -15.19
N LYS A 162 -2.82 1.14 -13.96
CA LYS A 162 -1.65 0.27 -13.73
C LYS A 162 -1.80 -1.11 -14.39
N LYS A 163 -3.00 -1.70 -14.40
CA LYS A 163 -3.25 -2.99 -15.06
C LYS A 163 -3.14 -2.86 -16.58
N GLU A 164 -3.76 -1.83 -17.15
CA GLU A 164 -3.74 -1.55 -18.59
C GLU A 164 -2.32 -1.31 -19.07
N VAL A 165 -1.56 -0.46 -18.38
CA VAL A 165 -0.14 -0.20 -18.68
C VAL A 165 0.67 -1.48 -18.58
N TRP A 166 0.49 -2.29 -17.53
CA TRP A 166 1.23 -3.54 -17.39
C TRP A 166 0.95 -4.52 -18.54
N GLN A 167 -0.31 -4.63 -18.97
CA GLN A 167 -0.70 -5.46 -20.09
C GLN A 167 -0.14 -4.94 -21.40
N ARG A 168 -0.29 -3.64 -21.67
CA ARG A 168 0.22 -2.96 -22.87
C ARG A 168 1.74 -3.15 -23.01
N ASP A 169 2.46 -2.92 -21.92
CA ASP A 169 3.93 -2.97 -21.89
C ASP A 169 4.47 -4.40 -21.67
N ASN A 170 3.58 -5.40 -21.61
CA ASN A 170 3.90 -6.82 -21.44
C ASN A 170 4.79 -7.11 -20.22
N GLY A 171 4.64 -6.33 -19.14
CA GLY A 171 5.48 -6.44 -17.95
C GLY A 171 6.97 -6.27 -18.23
N ARG A 172 7.33 -5.39 -19.18
CA ARG A 172 8.71 -5.09 -19.58
C ARG A 172 8.95 -3.59 -19.62
N CYS A 173 10.20 -3.19 -19.43
CA CYS A 173 10.64 -1.82 -19.66
C CYS A 173 10.46 -1.48 -21.14
N VAL A 174 9.74 -0.39 -21.44
CA VAL A 174 9.48 0.02 -22.83
C VAL A 174 10.73 0.53 -23.56
N ILE A 175 11.80 0.87 -22.82
CA ILE A 175 13.07 1.35 -23.38
C ILE A 175 14.05 0.21 -23.66
N CYS A 176 14.21 -0.74 -22.73
CA CYS A 176 15.28 -1.74 -22.79
C CYS A 176 14.82 -3.19 -22.65
N ASN A 177 13.51 -3.45 -22.56
CA ASN A 177 12.91 -4.78 -22.39
C ASN A 177 13.25 -5.54 -21.10
N ASP A 178 13.97 -4.92 -20.15
CA ASP A 178 14.20 -5.54 -18.84
C ASP A 178 12.87 -5.84 -18.13
N ILE A 179 12.84 -6.91 -17.34
CA ILE A 179 11.68 -7.39 -16.58
C ILE A 179 11.84 -7.16 -15.07
N LYS A 180 13.01 -6.67 -14.64
CA LYS A 180 13.36 -6.53 -13.23
C LYS A 180 13.19 -5.09 -12.75
N ASN A 181 12.74 -4.94 -11.50
CA ASN A 181 12.58 -3.65 -10.81
C ASN A 181 11.87 -2.62 -11.68
N LEU A 182 10.66 -2.97 -12.14
CA LEU A 182 9.84 -2.10 -12.97
C LEU A 182 9.08 -1.09 -12.13
N HIS A 183 8.97 0.11 -12.66
CA HIS A 183 8.30 1.27 -12.09
C HIS A 183 7.27 1.78 -13.09
N PHE A 184 6.13 2.25 -12.59
CA PHE A 184 5.19 3.03 -13.39
C PHE A 184 5.67 4.48 -13.37
N ASP A 185 6.03 5.01 -14.52
CA ASP A 185 6.56 6.37 -14.69
C ASP A 185 5.66 7.18 -15.62
N HIS A 186 5.57 8.49 -15.38
CA HIS A 186 4.79 9.40 -16.22
C HIS A 186 5.60 9.89 -17.41
N ASP A 187 5.04 9.83 -18.62
CA ASP A 187 5.67 10.42 -19.82
C ASP A 187 5.79 11.93 -19.69
N LEU A 188 4.65 12.64 -19.52
CA LEU A 188 4.61 14.02 -19.06
C LEU A 188 4.58 14.02 -17.52
N PRO A 189 5.62 14.54 -16.83
CA PRO A 189 5.60 14.62 -15.37
C PRO A 189 4.37 15.35 -14.85
N PHE A 190 3.86 14.90 -13.70
CA PHE A 190 2.71 15.54 -13.06
C PHE A 190 2.93 17.04 -12.83
N SER A 191 4.15 17.44 -12.42
CA SER A 191 4.53 18.84 -12.21
C SER A 191 4.39 19.73 -13.46
N LYS A 192 4.19 19.12 -14.64
CA LYS A 192 3.98 19.78 -15.92
C LYS A 192 2.59 19.52 -16.51
N GLY A 193 1.63 19.10 -15.67
CA GLY A 193 0.23 18.85 -16.08
C GLY A 193 -0.07 17.44 -16.57
N GLY A 194 0.85 16.49 -16.38
CA GLY A 194 0.62 15.08 -16.73
C GLY A 194 -0.52 14.43 -15.93
N THR A 195 -1.39 13.70 -16.61
CA THR A 195 -2.50 12.96 -15.98
C THR A 195 -2.06 11.58 -15.50
N SER A 196 -2.57 11.14 -14.35
CA SER A 196 -2.46 9.74 -13.88
C SER A 196 -3.66 8.88 -14.28
N LEU A 197 -4.70 9.48 -14.87
CA LEU A 197 -6.00 8.83 -15.09
C LEU A 197 -6.06 8.03 -16.40
N THR A 198 -5.04 8.11 -17.24
CA THR A 198 -4.98 7.41 -18.52
C THR A 198 -3.68 6.63 -18.62
N GLU A 199 -3.75 5.43 -19.16
CA GLU A 199 -2.61 4.60 -19.52
C GLU A 199 -1.69 5.28 -20.54
N LYS A 200 -2.22 6.20 -21.36
CA LYS A 200 -1.45 6.92 -22.39
C LYS A 200 -0.31 7.79 -21.88
N ASN A 201 -0.39 8.26 -20.63
CA ASN A 201 0.64 9.11 -20.03
C ASN A 201 1.53 8.33 -19.04
N ILE A 202 1.36 7.02 -18.94
CA ILE A 202 2.09 6.16 -18.00
C ILE A 202 2.78 5.04 -18.77
N ARG A 203 4.01 4.68 -18.36
CA ARG A 203 4.79 3.59 -18.94
C ARG A 203 5.52 2.76 -17.89
N LEU A 204 5.91 1.55 -18.24
CA LEU A 204 6.83 0.73 -17.44
C LEU A 204 8.29 1.02 -17.79
N LEU A 205 9.07 1.42 -16.79
CA LEU A 205 10.52 1.59 -16.87
C LEU A 205 11.23 0.72 -15.83
N CYS A 206 12.38 0.15 -16.19
CA CYS A 206 13.27 -0.44 -15.17
C CYS A 206 13.98 0.66 -14.39
N ALA A 207 14.46 0.33 -13.19
CA ALA A 207 15.16 1.28 -12.32
C ALA A 207 16.27 2.07 -13.04
N LYS A 208 17.05 1.42 -13.93
CA LYS A 208 18.13 2.09 -14.69
C LYS A 208 17.57 3.15 -15.65
N CYS A 209 16.60 2.77 -16.48
CA CYS A 209 15.98 3.69 -17.45
C CYS A 209 15.23 4.83 -16.74
N ASN A 210 14.54 4.52 -15.64
CA ASN A 210 13.85 5.52 -14.83
C ASN A 210 14.81 6.57 -14.26
N LEU A 211 15.94 6.14 -13.70
CA LEU A 211 16.98 7.04 -13.18
C LEU A 211 17.64 7.85 -14.29
N SER A 212 17.91 7.25 -15.46
CA SER A 212 18.51 7.94 -16.61
C SER A 212 17.61 9.05 -17.17
N LYS A 213 16.29 8.85 -17.17
CA LYS A 213 15.32 9.86 -17.61
C LYS A 213 15.28 11.08 -16.69
N SER A 214 15.28 10.88 -15.38
CA SER A 214 15.11 11.96 -14.40
C SER A 214 13.85 12.79 -14.72
N ASN A 215 13.89 14.12 -14.58
CA ASN A 215 12.77 15.04 -14.88
C ASN A 215 12.68 15.48 -16.36
N LYS A 216 13.38 14.81 -17.27
CA LYS A 216 13.38 15.16 -18.70
C LYS A 216 12.10 14.64 -19.36
N ILE A 217 11.51 15.48 -20.21
CA ILE A 217 10.41 15.08 -21.10
C ILE A 217 11.08 14.48 -22.34
N GLU A 218 10.65 13.30 -22.74
CA GLU A 218 11.07 12.61 -23.97
C GLU A 218 9.82 12.24 -24.77
#